data_AF-A0A0N7MAN9-F1
#
_entry.id   AF-A0A0N7MAN9-F1
#
_cell.length_a   1.000
_cell.length_b   1.000
_cell.length_c   1.000
_cell.angle_alpha   90.00
_cell.angle_beta   90.00
_cell.angle_gamma   90.00
#
_symmetry.space_group_name_H-M   'P 1'
#
loop_
_entity.id
_entity.type
_entity.pdbx_description
1 polymer ?
#
loop_
_entity_poly.entity_id
_entity_poly.type
_entity_poly.pdbx_seq_one_letter_code
_entity_poly.pdbx_strand_id
1 'polypeptide(L)'
;MKKGLVLALVFVAGGSLAAPHVDHGVSGEWAIRVNPDNGNGCYMQKAFQTGTVVLVGVAPDANGAYFSAYNPEWTHIIEGDTGSVLLDFGDARFQGEVVGDTHEGSLGGYAFFDNPEFVTEFAKRQSVIITGSKGSTEEIDLSGSSKAIAAVRACQAEQT
;
A
#
# COMPACT_ATOMS: atom_id res chain seq x y z
N MET A 1 16.04 17.00 -59.20
CA MET A 1 16.94 17.22 -58.03
C MET A 1 16.33 18.24 -57.09
N LYS A 2 15.77 17.82 -55.95
CA LYS A 2 15.67 18.66 -54.75
C LYS A 2 15.57 17.75 -53.53
N LYS A 3 16.49 17.99 -52.59
CA LYS A 3 16.89 17.13 -51.48
C LYS A 3 15.74 16.97 -50.48
N GLY A 4 15.35 15.73 -50.18
CA GLY A 4 14.47 15.42 -49.06
C GLY A 4 15.23 15.60 -47.75
N LEU A 5 14.75 16.51 -46.90
CA LEU A 5 15.22 16.70 -45.55
C LEU A 5 14.56 15.61 -44.68
N VAL A 6 15.35 14.63 -44.24
CA VAL A 6 14.89 13.62 -43.26
C VAL A 6 15.07 14.23 -41.88
N LEU A 7 13.96 14.57 -41.22
CA LEU A 7 13.94 15.02 -39.83
C LEU A 7 13.87 13.78 -38.92
N ALA A 8 14.99 13.42 -38.29
CA ALA A 8 15.02 12.36 -37.30
C ALA A 8 14.42 12.88 -35.98
N LEU A 9 13.20 12.47 -35.64
CA LEU A 9 12.64 12.66 -34.30
C LEU A 9 13.30 11.67 -33.34
N VAL A 10 14.09 12.18 -32.40
CA VAL A 10 14.58 11.43 -31.25
C VAL A 10 13.48 11.44 -30.19
N PHE A 11 12.74 10.34 -30.07
CA PHE A 11 11.83 10.11 -28.95
C PHE A 11 12.68 9.78 -27.72
N VAL A 12 12.81 10.74 -26.79
CA VAL A 12 13.28 10.46 -25.44
C VAL A 12 12.09 9.84 -24.70
N ALA A 13 12.12 8.52 -24.48
CA ALA A 13 11.16 7.87 -23.61
C ALA A 13 11.39 8.40 -22.18
N GLY A 14 10.56 9.34 -21.74
CA GLY A 14 10.49 9.74 -20.35
C GLY A 14 9.90 8.57 -19.56
N GLY A 15 10.73 7.85 -18.80
CA GLY A 15 10.22 6.96 -17.77
C GLY A 15 9.47 7.79 -16.75
N SER A 16 8.20 7.48 -16.51
CA SER A 16 7.46 8.08 -15.39
C SER A 16 8.10 7.56 -14.11
N LEU A 17 8.78 8.44 -13.38
CA LEU A 17 9.22 8.13 -12.02
C LEU A 17 7.99 8.28 -11.13
N ALA A 18 7.72 7.27 -10.29
CA ALA A 18 6.71 7.36 -9.23
C ALA A 18 6.93 8.62 -8.39
N ALA A 19 5.85 9.33 -8.06
CA ALA A 19 5.96 10.53 -7.25
C ALA A 19 6.31 10.15 -5.80
N PRO A 20 7.15 10.94 -5.09
CA PRO A 20 7.45 10.63 -3.71
C PRO A 20 6.19 10.73 -2.83
N HIS A 21 5.99 9.73 -1.97
CA HIS A 21 4.92 9.75 -0.98
C HIS A 21 5.18 10.87 0.04
N VAL A 22 4.16 11.69 0.29
CA VAL A 22 4.28 12.94 1.06
C VAL A 22 3.91 12.71 2.51
N ASP A 23 4.76 13.12 3.44
CA ASP A 23 4.46 13.07 4.87
C ASP A 23 3.37 14.09 5.24
N HIS A 24 2.36 13.62 5.96
CA HIS A 24 1.22 14.44 6.39
C HIS A 24 1.16 14.61 7.91
N GLY A 25 1.47 13.55 8.68
CA GLY A 25 1.43 13.63 10.14
C GLY A 25 1.75 12.30 10.83
N VAL A 26 1.45 12.22 12.12
CA VAL A 26 1.67 11.03 12.95
C VAL A 26 0.50 10.85 13.93
N SER A 27 0.07 9.61 14.13
CA SER A 27 -0.92 9.21 15.15
C SER A 27 -0.37 8.03 15.98
N GLY A 28 0.24 8.34 17.12
CA GLY A 28 0.94 7.34 17.93
C GLY A 28 2.19 6.84 17.20
N GLU A 29 2.28 5.54 16.96
CA GLU A 29 3.38 4.93 16.20
C GLU A 29 3.11 4.82 14.69
N TRP A 30 1.96 5.31 14.24
CA TRP A 30 1.56 5.27 12.84
C TRP A 30 1.86 6.61 12.17
N ALA A 31 2.71 6.60 11.15
CA ALA A 31 2.89 7.75 10.25
C ALA A 31 1.68 7.86 9.32
N ILE A 32 1.26 9.08 8.99
CA ILE A 32 0.20 9.39 8.04
C ILE A 32 0.83 10.06 6.84
N ARG A 33 0.57 9.54 5.65
CA ARG A 33 1.21 9.96 4.39
C ARG A 33 0.20 9.98 3.26
N VAL A 34 0.52 10.69 2.18
CA VAL A 34 -0.29 10.80 0.96
C VAL A 34 0.45 10.08 -0.17
N ASN A 35 -0.25 9.20 -0.87
CA ASN A 35 0.23 8.57 -2.10
C ASN A 35 -0.28 9.36 -3.32
N PRO A 36 0.56 10.10 -4.05
CA PRO A 36 0.12 10.83 -5.24
C PRO A 36 -0.26 9.91 -6.41
N ASP A 37 0.27 8.68 -6.43
CA ASP A 37 0.12 7.75 -7.55
C ASP A 37 -1.21 6.96 -7.52
N ASN A 38 -2.05 7.17 -6.50
CA ASN A 38 -3.38 6.54 -6.40
C ASN A 38 -4.53 7.54 -6.25
N GLY A 39 -4.34 8.78 -6.70
CA GLY A 39 -5.34 9.84 -6.63
C GLY A 39 -5.27 10.64 -5.32
N ASN A 40 -4.06 10.84 -4.78
CA ASN A 40 -3.81 11.47 -3.48
C ASN A 40 -4.49 10.71 -2.32
N GLY A 41 -4.42 9.39 -2.33
CA GLY A 41 -4.92 8.56 -1.25
C GLY A 41 -4.09 8.70 0.01
N CYS A 42 -4.73 9.04 1.13
CA CYS A 42 -4.08 9.03 2.43
C CYS A 42 -3.96 7.61 3.00
N TYR A 43 -2.87 7.34 3.70
CA TYR A 43 -2.62 6.05 4.33
C TYR A 43 -1.84 6.18 5.65
N MET A 44 -1.97 5.17 6.49
CA MET A 44 -1.18 4.98 7.70
C MET A 44 -0.08 3.95 7.47
N GLN A 45 1.11 4.17 8.03
CA GLN A 45 2.29 3.33 7.90
C GLN A 45 2.90 3.04 9.28
N LYS A 46 3.30 1.79 9.52
CA LYS A 46 4.12 1.41 10.69
C LYS A 46 5.16 0.37 10.29
N ALA A 47 6.38 0.55 10.78
CA ALA A 47 7.45 -0.44 10.69
C ALA A 47 7.49 -1.28 11.97
N PHE A 48 7.66 -2.59 11.82
CA PHE A 48 7.71 -3.55 12.92
C PHE A 48 9.13 -4.06 13.14
N GLN A 49 9.40 -4.62 14.32
CA GLN A 49 10.73 -5.10 14.70
C GLN A 49 11.24 -6.24 13.80
N THR A 50 10.32 -6.95 13.14
CA THR A 50 10.57 -7.99 12.13
C THR A 50 11.11 -7.44 10.81
N GLY A 51 11.17 -6.12 10.64
CA GLY A 51 11.50 -5.45 9.38
C GLY A 51 10.31 -5.29 8.44
N THR A 52 9.15 -5.87 8.78
CA THR A 52 7.91 -5.69 8.01
C THR A 52 7.41 -4.26 8.17
N VAL A 53 7.06 -3.62 7.06
CA VAL A 53 6.39 -2.32 7.01
C VAL A 53 4.98 -2.53 6.47
N VAL A 54 3.98 -2.14 7.25
CA VAL A 54 2.56 -2.26 6.88
C VAL A 54 2.01 -0.89 6.54
N LEU A 55 1.29 -0.81 5.42
CA LEU A 55 0.52 0.34 4.99
C LEU A 55 -0.96 -0.05 4.89
N VAL A 56 -1.84 0.84 5.36
CA VAL A 56 -3.29 0.72 5.19
C VAL A 56 -3.83 2.08 4.78
N GLY A 57 -4.57 2.16 3.69
CA GLY A 57 -4.98 3.45 3.15
C GLY A 57 -6.18 3.41 2.23
N VAL A 58 -6.51 4.59 1.72
CA VAL A 58 -7.55 4.78 0.71
C VAL A 58 -6.87 4.76 -0.67
N ALA A 59 -7.55 4.19 -1.65
CA ALA A 59 -7.18 4.24 -3.07
C ALA A 59 -8.30 4.96 -3.85
N PRO A 60 -8.31 6.31 -3.87
CA PRO A 60 -9.34 7.10 -4.55
C PRO A 60 -9.58 6.69 -6.01
N ASP A 61 -8.52 6.49 -6.79
CA ASP A 61 -8.64 6.13 -8.21
C ASP A 61 -9.36 4.80 -8.45
N ALA A 62 -9.31 3.90 -7.47
CA ALA A 62 -9.95 2.59 -7.50
C ALA A 62 -11.25 2.53 -6.67
N ASN A 63 -11.66 3.62 -6.03
CA ASN A 63 -12.82 3.70 -5.13
C ASN A 63 -12.83 2.64 -4.02
N GLY A 64 -11.71 2.46 -3.31
CA GLY A 64 -11.65 1.50 -2.22
C GLY A 64 -10.53 1.76 -1.23
N ALA A 65 -10.18 0.73 -0.46
CA ALA A 65 -9.07 0.72 0.47
C ALA A 65 -7.99 -0.26 -0.01
N TYR A 66 -6.83 -0.21 0.62
CA TYR A 66 -5.79 -1.18 0.38
C TYR A 66 -5.07 -1.58 1.67
N PHE A 67 -4.48 -2.76 1.60
CA PHE A 67 -3.48 -3.27 2.52
C PHE A 67 -2.20 -3.48 1.72
N SER A 68 -1.06 -3.04 2.25
CA SER A 68 0.21 -3.53 1.74
C SER A 68 1.19 -3.83 2.87
N ALA A 69 2.05 -4.79 2.60
CA ALA A 69 3.13 -5.16 3.50
C ALA A 69 4.40 -5.37 2.68
N TYR A 70 5.52 -4.91 3.21
CA TYR A 70 6.84 -5.00 2.57
C TYR A 70 7.86 -5.47 3.60
N ASN A 71 8.80 -6.30 3.20
CA ASN A 71 9.88 -6.75 4.07
C ASN A 71 11.13 -7.02 3.21
N PRO A 72 12.32 -6.52 3.60
CA PRO A 72 13.56 -6.74 2.84
C PRO A 72 13.96 -8.21 2.70
N GLU A 73 13.46 -9.10 3.58
CA GLU A 73 13.71 -10.54 3.49
C GLU A 73 12.85 -11.24 2.43
N TRP A 74 11.80 -10.60 1.90
CA TRP A 74 10.89 -11.18 0.91
C TRP A 74 11.43 -11.10 -0.52
N THR A 75 12.63 -11.63 -0.74
CA THR A 75 13.35 -11.62 -2.02
C THR A 75 12.71 -12.46 -3.13
N HIS A 76 11.68 -13.23 -2.79
CA HIS A 76 11.00 -14.12 -3.71
C HIS A 76 9.77 -13.50 -4.39
N ILE A 77 9.39 -12.28 -3.98
CA ILE A 77 8.31 -11.51 -4.60
C ILE A 77 8.84 -10.87 -5.88
N ILE A 78 8.01 -10.90 -6.93
CA ILE A 78 8.30 -10.29 -8.22
C ILE A 78 7.28 -9.18 -8.44
N GLU A 79 7.76 -7.99 -8.79
CA GLU A 79 6.89 -6.84 -9.07
C GLU A 79 5.94 -7.15 -10.25
N GLY A 80 4.65 -6.86 -10.07
CA GLY A 80 3.60 -7.13 -11.05
C GLY A 80 3.04 -8.56 -11.04
N ASP A 81 3.71 -9.53 -10.41
CA ASP A 81 3.17 -10.89 -10.30
C ASP A 81 2.01 -10.93 -9.31
N THR A 82 1.02 -11.77 -9.58
CA THR A 82 -0.15 -11.93 -8.71
C THR A 82 0.02 -13.05 -7.69
N GLY A 83 -0.63 -12.88 -6.56
CA GLY A 83 -0.72 -13.84 -5.47
C GLY A 83 -1.99 -13.63 -4.66
N SER A 84 -1.96 -14.11 -3.43
CA SER A 84 -3.02 -13.93 -2.43
C SER A 84 -2.46 -13.63 -1.06
N VAL A 85 -3.26 -12.89 -0.29
CA VAL A 85 -3.08 -12.67 1.14
C VAL A 85 -4.34 -13.13 1.88
N LEU A 86 -4.16 -13.72 3.05
CA LEU A 86 -5.22 -13.89 4.04
C LEU A 86 -4.91 -13.00 5.25
N LEU A 87 -5.90 -12.23 5.67
CA LEU A 87 -5.88 -11.40 6.86
C LEU A 87 -6.88 -11.99 7.85
N ASP A 88 -6.38 -12.51 8.96
CA ASP A 88 -7.17 -13.18 9.99
C ASP A 88 -7.19 -12.34 11.28
N PHE A 89 -8.38 -11.85 11.63
CA PHE A 89 -8.67 -11.08 12.85
C PHE A 89 -9.31 -11.95 13.95
N GLY A 90 -9.26 -13.27 13.80
CA GLY A 90 -9.87 -14.28 14.67
C GLY A 90 -11.22 -14.75 14.14
N ASP A 91 -12.27 -13.96 14.39
CA ASP A 91 -13.66 -14.24 13.97
C ASP A 91 -14.03 -13.58 12.63
N ALA A 92 -13.16 -12.72 12.09
CA ALA A 92 -13.29 -12.11 10.77
C ALA A 92 -12.06 -12.42 9.93
N ARG A 93 -12.27 -12.79 8.66
CA ARG A 93 -11.22 -13.11 7.70
C ARG A 93 -11.47 -12.42 6.37
N PHE A 94 -10.41 -11.89 5.78
CA PHE A 94 -10.43 -11.29 4.44
C PHE A 94 -9.34 -11.95 3.61
N GLN A 95 -9.70 -12.40 2.42
CA GLN A 95 -8.76 -12.88 1.43
C GLN A 95 -8.81 -11.94 0.23
N GLY A 96 -7.64 -11.55 -0.26
CA GLY A 96 -7.51 -10.66 -1.41
C GLY A 96 -6.47 -11.19 -2.40
N GLU A 97 -6.66 -10.86 -3.67
CA GLU A 97 -5.58 -10.91 -4.64
C GLU A 97 -4.53 -9.85 -4.26
N VAL A 98 -3.27 -10.21 -4.40
CA VAL A 98 -2.13 -9.34 -4.14
C VAL A 98 -1.35 -9.18 -5.43
N VAL A 99 -0.92 -7.96 -5.74
CA VAL A 99 0.08 -7.70 -6.77
C VAL A 99 1.42 -7.44 -6.09
N GLY A 100 2.47 -8.09 -6.56
CA GLY A 100 3.83 -7.82 -6.10
C GLY A 100 4.21 -6.38 -6.40
N ASP A 101 4.78 -5.70 -5.41
CA ASP A 101 5.04 -4.26 -5.46
C ASP A 101 6.32 -3.92 -4.66
N THR A 102 6.83 -2.70 -4.84
CA THR A 102 7.96 -2.18 -4.07
C THR A 102 7.62 -0.90 -3.34
N HIS A 103 8.06 -0.80 -2.08
CA HIS A 103 7.92 0.43 -1.29
C HIS A 103 9.25 0.73 -0.60
N GLU A 104 9.79 1.91 -0.89
CA GLU A 104 11.06 2.40 -0.32
C GLU A 104 12.21 1.39 -0.43
N GLY A 105 12.26 0.66 -1.55
CA GLY A 105 13.29 -0.35 -1.85
C GLY A 105 13.04 -1.75 -1.27
N SER A 106 11.95 -1.96 -0.52
CA SER A 106 11.56 -3.28 -0.01
C SER A 106 10.49 -3.91 -0.90
N LEU A 107 10.64 -5.20 -1.19
CA LEU A 107 9.66 -5.99 -1.92
C LEU A 107 8.48 -6.36 -1.00
N GLY A 108 7.29 -6.42 -1.59
CA GLY A 108 6.06 -6.65 -0.86
C GLY A 108 4.86 -6.88 -1.74
N GLY A 109 3.69 -6.81 -1.14
CA GLY A 109 2.43 -7.04 -1.82
C GLY A 109 1.44 -5.91 -1.57
N TYR A 110 0.74 -5.50 -2.61
CA TYR A 110 -0.39 -4.58 -2.56
C TYR A 110 -1.69 -5.34 -2.81
N ALA A 111 -2.61 -5.29 -1.85
CA ALA A 111 -3.95 -5.88 -1.94
C ALA A 111 -5.02 -4.79 -1.87
N PHE A 112 -5.84 -4.71 -2.91
CA PHE A 112 -6.99 -3.82 -2.96
C PHE A 112 -8.22 -4.48 -2.32
N PHE A 113 -9.00 -3.69 -1.59
CA PHE A 113 -10.26 -4.10 -0.97
C PHE A 113 -11.36 -3.07 -1.25
N ASP A 114 -12.44 -3.50 -1.89
CA ASP A 114 -13.67 -2.72 -2.08
C ASP A 114 -14.68 -2.90 -0.94
N ASN A 115 -14.47 -3.89 -0.07
CA ASN A 115 -15.31 -4.14 1.08
C ASN A 115 -15.00 -3.14 2.23
N PRO A 116 -15.95 -2.25 2.60
CA PRO A 116 -15.72 -1.25 3.65
C PRO A 116 -15.48 -1.86 5.04
N GLU A 117 -15.90 -3.11 5.29
CA GLU A 117 -15.66 -3.80 6.57
C GLU A 117 -14.18 -4.06 6.82
N PHE A 118 -13.35 -4.15 5.77
CA PHE A 118 -11.90 -4.37 5.91
C PHE A 118 -11.24 -3.30 6.80
N VAL A 119 -11.48 -2.01 6.51
CA VAL A 119 -10.90 -0.90 7.29
C VAL A 119 -11.49 -0.87 8.70
N THR A 120 -12.76 -1.25 8.83
CA THR A 120 -13.46 -1.32 10.11
C THR A 120 -12.82 -2.36 11.04
N GLU A 121 -12.46 -3.54 10.52
CA GLU A 121 -11.79 -4.58 11.28
C GLU A 121 -10.37 -4.15 11.69
N PHE A 122 -9.61 -3.53 10.79
CA PHE A 122 -8.32 -2.93 11.14
C PHE A 122 -8.42 -1.91 12.27
N ALA A 123 -9.48 -1.10 12.31
CA ALA A 123 -9.69 -0.09 13.35
C ALA A 123 -10.09 -0.64 14.71
N LYS A 124 -10.75 -1.80 14.75
CA LYS A 124 -11.37 -2.36 15.98
C LYS A 124 -10.47 -3.38 16.68
N ARG A 125 -9.58 -4.04 15.96
CA ARG A 125 -8.85 -5.22 16.43
C ARG A 125 -7.51 -4.84 17.06
N GLN A 126 -6.98 -5.74 17.89
CA GLN A 126 -5.69 -5.57 18.55
C GLN A 126 -4.55 -6.19 17.75
N SER A 127 -4.82 -7.22 16.97
CA SER A 127 -3.86 -7.81 16.06
C SER A 127 -4.53 -8.38 14.81
N VAL A 128 -3.72 -8.68 13.80
CA VAL A 128 -4.10 -9.41 12.60
C VAL A 128 -2.99 -10.39 12.26
N ILE A 129 -3.35 -11.62 11.89
CA ILE A 129 -2.41 -12.58 11.31
C ILE A 129 -2.47 -12.42 9.79
N ILE A 130 -1.33 -12.09 9.19
CA ILE A 130 -1.14 -12.01 7.75
C ILE A 130 -0.58 -13.34 7.28
N THR A 131 -1.20 -13.96 6.28
CA THR A 131 -0.68 -15.15 5.60
C THR A 131 -0.46 -14.83 4.13
N GLY A 132 0.80 -14.91 3.68
CA GLY A 132 1.16 -14.74 2.26
C GLY A 132 0.92 -16.01 1.43
N SER A 133 1.07 -15.90 0.12
CA SER A 133 0.76 -16.99 -0.84
C SER A 133 1.57 -18.27 -0.63
N LYS A 134 2.77 -18.15 -0.05
CA LYS A 134 3.64 -19.29 0.28
C LYS A 134 3.37 -19.88 1.68
N GLY A 135 2.34 -19.39 2.37
CA GLY A 135 1.94 -19.86 3.71
C GLY A 135 2.76 -19.28 4.86
N SER A 136 3.68 -18.35 4.60
CA SER A 136 4.37 -17.60 5.66
C SER A 136 3.36 -16.75 6.42
N THR A 137 3.43 -16.78 7.75
CA THR A 137 2.53 -16.05 8.63
C THR A 137 3.28 -15.05 9.49
N GLU A 138 2.65 -13.91 9.74
CA GLU A 138 3.14 -12.90 10.67
C GLU A 138 1.95 -12.30 11.43
N GLU A 139 2.08 -12.18 12.75
CA GLU A 139 1.09 -11.45 13.57
C GLU A 139 1.54 -10.00 13.73
N ILE A 140 0.64 -9.08 13.40
CA ILE A 140 0.86 -7.65 13.46
C ILE A 140 0.04 -7.04 14.59
N ASP A 141 0.71 -6.28 15.46
CA ASP A 141 0.06 -5.46 16.49
C ASP A 141 -0.61 -4.23 15.87
N LEU A 142 -1.91 -4.12 16.06
CA LEU A 142 -2.77 -3.05 15.59
C LEU A 142 -3.02 -1.97 16.65
N SER A 143 -2.27 -1.98 17.75
CA SER A 143 -2.34 -0.92 18.75
C SER A 143 -2.27 0.48 18.13
N GLY A 144 -3.25 1.31 18.46
CA GLY A 144 -3.39 2.67 17.95
C GLY A 144 -4.01 2.79 16.55
N SER A 145 -4.33 1.69 15.86
CA SER A 145 -4.87 1.71 14.49
C SER A 145 -6.17 2.51 14.39
N SER A 146 -7.05 2.42 15.39
CA SER A 146 -8.32 3.17 15.44
C SER A 146 -8.12 4.67 15.27
N LYS A 147 -7.16 5.25 16.03
CA LYS A 147 -6.83 6.68 15.95
C LYS A 147 -6.12 7.02 14.65
N ALA A 148 -5.24 6.15 14.18
CA ALA A 148 -4.55 6.32 12.91
C ALA A 148 -5.51 6.33 11.72
N ILE A 149 -6.51 5.44 11.69
CA ILE A 149 -7.56 5.42 10.67
C ILE A 149 -8.41 6.70 10.73
N ALA A 150 -8.71 7.22 11.92
CA ALA A 150 -9.36 8.52 12.04
C ALA A 150 -8.50 9.66 11.45
N ALA A 151 -7.18 9.62 11.66
CA ALA A 151 -6.24 10.57 11.07
C ALA A 151 -6.14 10.43 9.54
N VAL A 152 -6.15 9.20 9.01
CA VAL A 152 -6.23 8.95 7.55
C VAL A 152 -7.49 9.56 6.96
N ARG A 153 -8.65 9.42 7.62
CA ARG A 153 -9.91 10.04 7.15
C ARG A 153 -9.85 11.56 7.17
N ALA A 154 -9.24 12.15 8.21
CA ALA A 154 -9.04 13.59 8.28
C ALA A 154 -8.13 14.09 7.15
N CYS A 155 -6.98 13.43 6.95
CA CYS A 155 -6.07 13.68 5.83
C CYS A 155 -6.81 13.61 4.49
N GLN A 156 -7.61 12.56 4.28
CA GLN A 156 -8.30 12.34 3.01
C GLN A 156 -9.31 13.46 2.71
N ALA A 157 -9.98 13.99 3.73
CA ALA A 157 -10.91 15.12 3.56
C ALA A 157 -10.22 16.41 3.07
N GLU A 158 -8.92 16.56 3.33
CA GLU A 158 -8.12 17.69 2.85
C GLU A 158 -7.64 17.52 1.40
N GLN A 159 -7.72 16.31 0.85
CA GLN A 159 -7.33 16.01 -0.54
C GLN A 159 -8.48 16.15 -1.54
N THR A 160 -9.67 16.51 -1.06
CA THR A 160 -10.92 16.65 -1.85
C THR A 160 -11.22 18.09 -2.27
#